data_AF-A0A7X9B895-F1
#
_entry.id   AF-A0A7X9B895-F1
#
_cell.length_a   1.000
_cell.length_b   1.000
_cell.length_c   1.000
_cell.angle_alpha   90.00
_cell.angle_beta   90.00
_cell.angle_gamma   90.00
#
_symmetry.space_group_name_H-M   'P 1'
#
loop_
_entity.id
_entity.type
_entity.pdbx_description
1 polymer ?
#
loop_
_entity_poly.entity_id
_entity_poly.type
_entity_poly.pdbx_seq_one_letter_code
_entity_poly.pdbx_strand_id
1 'polypeptide(L)'
;KYIDRLILSSEDEEIIRVAKEYGCEVPFKRPFELAQDDTPGIEPVIHVLNTLEEKYDYVVLLQPTSPLRTVEDIDGCIRYCIKTESSTCVSVTEAQQRPYWMYKMDDDNKLKPFVQNDEIINRRQDLPNVYVLNGAVYVAKTKFINENKSFLTEETAGYIMSEEKSVDIDTEMDFVYCECFIARR
;
A
#
# COMPACT_ATOMS: atom_id res chain seq x y z
N LYS A 1 7.11 -8.21 -17.12
CA LYS A 1 5.80 -7.66 -17.57
C LYS A 1 4.70 -8.64 -17.19
N TYR A 2 4.06 -8.40 -16.04
CA TYR A 2 2.99 -9.25 -15.48
C TYR A 2 1.60 -8.61 -15.57
N ILE A 3 1.51 -7.31 -15.81
CA ILE A 3 0.24 -6.58 -15.85
C ILE A 3 -0.40 -6.71 -17.23
N ASP A 4 -1.58 -7.32 -17.28
CA ASP A 4 -2.37 -7.46 -18.51
C ASP A 4 -3.18 -6.19 -18.81
N ARG A 5 -3.78 -5.58 -17.78
CA ARG A 5 -4.59 -4.36 -17.88
C ARG A 5 -4.30 -3.40 -16.75
N LEU A 6 -4.34 -2.11 -17.06
CA LEU A 6 -4.18 -1.02 -16.10
C LEU A 6 -5.49 -0.24 -16.06
N ILE A 7 -6.18 -0.31 -14.91
CA ILE A 7 -7.53 0.23 -14.73
C ILE A 7 -7.51 1.28 -13.62
N LEU A 8 -8.09 2.45 -13.91
CA LEU A 8 -8.40 3.46 -12.90
C LEU A 8 -9.85 3.27 -12.42
N SER A 9 -10.03 3.30 -11.10
CA SER A 9 -11.33 3.40 -10.44
C SER A 9 -11.43 4.77 -9.76
N SER A 10 -12.24 5.67 -10.32
CA SER A 10 -12.46 7.02 -9.79
C SER A 10 -13.83 7.56 -10.17
N GLU A 11 -14.36 8.43 -9.33
CA GLU A 11 -15.59 9.22 -9.48
C GLU A 11 -15.30 10.67 -9.90
N ASP A 12 -14.04 11.09 -9.86
CA ASP A 12 -13.62 12.45 -10.19
C ASP A 12 -13.31 12.58 -11.69
N GLU A 13 -13.95 13.56 -12.35
CA GLU A 13 -13.83 13.75 -13.80
C GLU A 13 -12.44 14.24 -14.23
N GLU A 14 -11.74 14.98 -13.37
CA GLU A 14 -10.40 15.46 -13.65
C GLU A 14 -9.38 14.31 -13.57
N ILE A 15 -9.45 13.48 -12.52
CA ILE A 15 -8.62 12.27 -12.39
C ILE A 15 -8.86 11.32 -13.57
N ILE A 16 -10.12 11.09 -13.95
CA ILE A 16 -10.47 10.25 -15.10
C ILE A 16 -9.88 10.81 -16.41
N ARG A 17 -9.98 12.12 -16.62
CA ARG A 17 -9.44 12.78 -17.82
C ARG A 17 -7.93 12.58 -17.90
N VAL A 18 -7.20 12.87 -16.83
CA VAL A 18 -5.74 12.71 -16.78
C VAL A 18 -5.36 11.25 -17.03
N ALA A 19 -6.00 10.29 -16.37
CA ALA A 19 -5.67 8.88 -16.56
C ALA A 19 -5.85 8.41 -18.01
N LYS A 20 -6.91 8.87 -18.70
CA LYS A 20 -7.14 8.57 -20.12
C LYS A 20 -6.06 9.19 -21.02
N GLU A 21 -5.59 10.40 -20.73
CA GLU A 21 -4.50 11.05 -21.47
C GLU A 21 -3.20 10.22 -21.41
N TYR A 22 -2.94 9.56 -20.30
CA TYR A 22 -1.80 8.64 -20.12
C TYR A 22 -2.10 7.19 -20.55
N GLY A 23 -3.24 6.92 -21.18
CA GLY A 23 -3.59 5.61 -21.74
C GLY A 23 -4.07 4.57 -20.72
N CYS A 24 -4.45 5.00 -19.51
CA CYS A 24 -5.08 4.12 -18.52
C CYS A 24 -6.54 3.84 -18.89
N GLU A 25 -7.00 2.61 -18.65
CA GLU A 25 -8.38 2.23 -18.92
C GLU A 25 -9.31 2.74 -17.82
N VAL A 26 -10.46 3.29 -18.23
CA VAL A 26 -11.52 3.72 -17.31
C VAL A 26 -12.85 3.10 -17.79
N PRO A 27 -13.06 1.79 -17.55
CA PRO A 27 -14.21 1.07 -18.09
C PRO A 27 -15.55 1.51 -17.48
N PHE A 28 -15.50 2.15 -16.31
CA PHE A 28 -16.66 2.67 -15.59
C PHE A 28 -16.25 3.88 -14.76
N LYS A 29 -17.24 4.68 -14.35
CA LYS A 29 -17.09 5.70 -13.31
C LYS A 29 -17.42 5.06 -11.96
N ARG A 30 -16.55 5.21 -10.96
CA ARG A 30 -16.77 4.67 -9.60
C ARG A 30 -18.04 5.33 -9.00
N PRO A 31 -18.95 4.56 -8.39
CA PRO A 31 -20.07 5.12 -7.64
C PRO A 31 -19.56 5.97 -6.46
N PHE A 32 -20.21 7.11 -6.20
CA PHE A 32 -19.75 8.10 -5.22
C PHE A 32 -19.73 7.55 -3.78
N GLU A 33 -20.63 6.62 -3.46
CA GLU A 33 -20.69 5.91 -2.19
C GLU A 33 -19.43 5.07 -1.88
N LEU A 34 -18.62 4.73 -2.90
CA LEU A 34 -17.34 4.03 -2.73
C LEU A 34 -16.13 4.98 -2.68
N ALA A 35 -16.39 6.28 -2.52
CA ALA A 35 -15.39 7.34 -2.46
C ALA A 35 -15.53 8.22 -1.21
N GLN A 36 -16.31 7.77 -0.21
CA GLN A 36 -16.47 8.49 1.05
C GLN A 36 -15.27 8.25 1.98
N ASP A 37 -15.00 9.19 2.90
CA ASP A 37 -13.90 9.13 3.85
C ASP A 37 -13.91 7.86 4.74
N ASP A 38 -15.09 7.29 5.00
CA ASP A 38 -15.29 6.07 5.78
C ASP A 38 -15.36 4.79 4.95
N THR A 39 -15.21 4.88 3.63
CA THR A 39 -15.20 3.71 2.74
C THR A 39 -13.94 2.87 3.00
N PRO A 40 -14.08 1.58 3.33
CA PRO A 40 -12.91 0.71 3.47
C PRO A 40 -12.12 0.64 2.16
N GLY A 41 -10.80 0.80 2.23
CA GLY A 41 -9.94 0.87 1.03
C GLY A 41 -9.99 -0.34 0.09
N ILE A 42 -10.54 -1.48 0.56
CA ILE A 42 -10.75 -2.68 -0.25
C ILE A 42 -12.00 -2.62 -1.14
N GLU A 43 -13.03 -1.85 -0.76
CA GLU A 43 -14.33 -1.82 -1.47
C GLU A 43 -14.20 -1.35 -2.93
N PRO A 44 -13.40 -0.32 -3.27
CA PRO A 44 -13.16 0.04 -4.66
C PRO A 44 -12.52 -1.09 -5.50
N VAL A 45 -11.69 -1.93 -4.89
CA VAL A 45 -11.05 -3.08 -5.57
C VAL A 45 -12.09 -4.18 -5.82
N ILE A 46 -12.91 -4.49 -4.82
CA ILE A 46 -14.01 -5.46 -4.96
C ILE A 46 -15.00 -5.00 -6.04
N HIS A 47 -15.34 -3.71 -6.07
CA HIS A 47 -16.16 -3.14 -7.13
C HIS A 47 -15.55 -3.36 -8.51
N VAL A 48 -14.25 -3.08 -8.70
CA VAL A 48 -13.55 -3.35 -9.97
C VAL A 48 -13.67 -4.83 -10.36
N LEU A 49 -13.37 -5.76 -9.44
CA LEU A 49 -13.41 -7.20 -9.71
C LEU A 49 -14.82 -7.74 -10.06
N ASN A 50 -15.86 -7.10 -9.53
CA ASN A 50 -17.25 -7.46 -9.80
C ASN A 50 -17.78 -6.84 -11.09
N THR A 51 -17.30 -5.64 -11.45
CA THR A 51 -17.75 -4.93 -12.66
C THR A 51 -17.08 -5.44 -13.93
N LEU A 52 -15.86 -5.99 -13.85
CA LEU A 52 -15.20 -6.58 -15.00
C LEU A 52 -15.78 -7.96 -15.35
N GLU A 53 -16.13 -8.13 -16.63
CA GLU A 53 -16.61 -9.39 -17.19
C GLU A 53 -15.50 -10.45 -17.20
N GLU A 54 -14.31 -10.05 -17.63
CA GLU A 54 -13.11 -10.89 -17.62
C GLU A 54 -12.65 -11.17 -16.18
N LYS A 55 -12.09 -12.37 -15.97
CA LYS A 55 -11.53 -12.80 -14.70
C LYS A 55 -10.01 -12.89 -14.79
N TYR A 56 -9.35 -12.42 -13.74
CA TYR A 56 -7.90 -12.41 -13.62
C TYR A 56 -7.49 -13.29 -12.43
N ASP A 57 -6.30 -13.88 -12.50
CA ASP A 57 -5.75 -14.68 -11.40
C ASP A 57 -5.33 -13.81 -10.22
N TYR A 58 -4.79 -12.63 -10.51
CA TYR A 58 -4.29 -11.66 -9.53
C TYR A 58 -4.88 -10.27 -9.75
N VAL A 59 -4.97 -9.52 -8.66
CA VAL A 59 -5.20 -8.08 -8.67
C VAL A 59 -4.01 -7.40 -8.00
N VAL A 60 -3.60 -6.26 -8.56
CA VAL A 60 -2.52 -5.42 -8.04
C VAL A 60 -3.07 -4.03 -7.78
N LEU A 61 -3.19 -3.65 -6.51
CA LEU A 61 -3.56 -2.30 -6.10
C LEU A 61 -2.29 -1.44 -6.02
N LEU A 62 -2.33 -0.32 -6.72
CA LEU A 62 -1.26 0.68 -6.77
C LEU A 62 -1.86 2.02 -6.32
N GLN A 63 -1.43 2.52 -5.16
CA GLN A 63 -1.92 3.81 -4.69
C GLN A 63 -1.19 4.96 -5.40
N PRO A 64 -1.89 6.00 -5.88
CA PRO A 64 -1.28 7.13 -6.57
C PRO A 64 -0.42 8.00 -5.65
N THR A 65 -0.60 7.89 -4.33
CA THR A 65 0.18 8.61 -3.30
C THR A 65 1.62 8.12 -3.15
N SER A 66 1.99 7.01 -3.82
CA SER A 66 3.36 6.45 -3.82
C SER A 66 4.08 6.63 -5.18
N PRO A 67 4.40 7.87 -5.61
CA PRO A 67 4.90 8.15 -6.97
C PRO A 67 6.33 7.66 -7.24
N LEU A 68 7.13 7.40 -6.21
CA LEU A 68 8.53 6.96 -6.36
C LEU A 68 8.66 5.45 -6.64
N ARG A 69 7.56 4.70 -6.52
CA ARG A 69 7.47 3.29 -6.87
C ARG A 69 7.73 3.09 -8.37
N THR A 70 8.60 2.16 -8.69
CA THR A 70 8.99 1.84 -10.07
C THR A 70 8.30 0.57 -10.59
N VAL A 71 8.46 0.29 -11.89
CA VAL A 71 8.01 -0.98 -12.50
C VAL A 71 8.72 -2.18 -11.88
N GLU A 72 10.00 -2.04 -11.50
CA GLU A 72 10.75 -3.13 -10.88
C GLU A 72 10.19 -3.49 -9.51
N ASP A 73 9.67 -2.51 -8.76
CA ASP A 73 9.06 -2.77 -7.46
C ASP A 73 7.70 -3.51 -7.62
N ILE A 74 6.91 -3.13 -8.65
CA ILE A 74 5.66 -3.85 -8.99
C ILE A 74 5.97 -5.30 -9.40
N ASP A 75 6.80 -5.48 -10.44
CA ASP A 75 7.15 -6.80 -10.95
C ASP A 75 7.85 -7.64 -9.86
N GLY A 76 8.64 -7.01 -8.99
CA GLY A 76 9.29 -7.62 -7.83
C GLY A 76 8.29 -8.18 -6.81
N CYS A 77 7.28 -7.39 -6.43
CA CYS A 77 6.23 -7.82 -5.51
C CYS A 77 5.39 -8.96 -6.09
N ILE A 78 5.03 -8.90 -7.37
CA ILE A 78 4.30 -9.97 -8.07
C ILE A 78 5.13 -11.25 -8.10
N ARG A 79 6.39 -11.16 -8.53
CA ARG A 79 7.31 -12.32 -8.54
C ARG A 79 7.48 -12.93 -7.16
N TYR A 80 7.59 -12.10 -6.13
CA TYR A 80 7.74 -12.57 -4.77
C TYR A 80 6.51 -13.34 -4.32
N CYS A 81 5.31 -12.79 -4.53
CA CYS A 81 4.03 -13.45 -4.25
C CYS A 81 3.92 -14.84 -4.91
N ILE A 82 4.27 -14.93 -6.20
CA ILE A 82 4.25 -16.19 -6.95
C ILE A 82 5.29 -17.17 -6.39
N LYS A 83 6.52 -16.70 -6.17
CA LYS A 83 7.64 -17.53 -5.70
C LYS A 83 7.39 -18.12 -4.31
N THR A 84 6.76 -17.37 -3.42
CA THR A 84 6.41 -17.82 -2.06
C THR A 84 5.07 -18.54 -2.00
N GLU A 85 4.40 -18.71 -3.15
CA GLU A 85 3.05 -19.28 -3.29
C GLU A 85 1.98 -18.57 -2.44
N SER A 86 2.26 -17.36 -1.97
CA SER A 86 1.41 -16.60 -1.07
C SER A 86 0.10 -16.20 -1.75
N SER A 87 -0.98 -16.11 -0.97
CA SER A 87 -2.25 -15.58 -1.48
C SER A 87 -2.23 -14.07 -1.62
N THR A 88 -1.42 -13.39 -0.80
CA THR A 88 -1.20 -11.95 -0.81
C THR A 88 0.27 -11.61 -0.60
N CYS A 89 0.69 -10.51 -1.20
CA CYS A 89 1.98 -9.89 -0.94
C CYS A 89 1.81 -8.37 -0.94
N VAL A 90 2.42 -7.69 0.02
CA VAL A 90 2.35 -6.23 0.14
C VAL A 90 3.75 -5.65 0.24
N SER A 91 3.94 -4.47 -0.32
CA SER A 91 5.19 -3.74 -0.14
C SER A 91 5.27 -3.15 1.27
N VAL A 92 6.47 -3.22 1.84
CA VAL A 92 6.77 -2.69 3.17
C VAL A 92 8.09 -1.94 3.15
N THR A 93 8.27 -1.02 4.08
CA THR A 93 9.56 -0.41 4.38
C THR A 93 9.93 -0.66 5.83
N GLU A 94 11.22 -0.68 6.12
CA GLU A 94 11.69 -0.76 7.50
C GLU A 94 11.21 0.48 8.28
N ALA A 95 10.66 0.29 9.47
CA ALA A 95 10.09 1.38 10.25
C ALA A 95 11.20 2.30 10.78
N GLN A 96 11.22 3.58 10.38
CA GLN A 96 12.19 4.54 10.91
C GLN A 96 12.06 4.69 12.44
N GLN A 97 10.82 4.79 12.91
CA GLN A 97 10.47 4.86 14.32
C GLN A 97 10.14 3.46 14.84
N ARG A 98 10.79 3.05 15.94
CA ARG A 98 10.57 1.71 16.52
C ARG A 98 9.39 1.73 17.49
N PRO A 99 8.39 0.84 17.36
CA PRO A 99 7.26 0.76 18.29
C PRO A 99 7.66 0.58 19.76
N TYR A 100 8.80 -0.07 20.01
CA TYR A 100 9.38 -0.25 21.34
C TYR A 100 9.81 1.04 22.03
N TRP A 101 9.96 2.14 21.28
CA TRP A 101 10.26 3.48 21.79
C TRP A 101 9.12 4.47 21.58
N MET A 102 7.93 3.98 21.20
CA MET A 102 6.72 4.78 21.13
C MET A 102 6.00 4.75 22.47
N TYR A 103 5.38 5.87 22.86
CA TYR A 103 4.66 6.01 24.11
C TYR A 103 3.29 6.65 23.86
N LYS A 104 2.28 6.20 24.60
CA LYS A 104 1.01 6.92 24.76
C LYS A 104 1.18 7.95 25.87
N MET A 105 0.68 9.16 25.65
CA MET A 105 0.57 10.17 26.69
C MET A 105 -0.83 10.09 27.30
N ASP A 106 -0.92 9.94 28.63
CA ASP A 106 -2.20 10.00 29.34
C ASP A 106 -2.61 11.44 29.71
N ASP A 107 -3.81 11.60 30.27
CA ASP A 107 -4.38 12.90 30.64
C ASP A 107 -3.55 13.66 31.71
N ASP A 108 -2.69 12.96 32.44
CA ASP A 108 -1.75 13.54 33.42
C ASP A 108 -0.39 13.92 32.79
N ASN A 109 -0.26 13.85 31.45
CA ASN A 109 0.99 14.03 30.71
C ASN A 109 2.08 12.99 31.06
N LYS A 110 1.70 11.80 31.49
CA LYS A 110 2.66 10.71 31.75
C LYS A 110 2.77 9.81 30.54
N LEU A 111 4.00 9.44 30.20
CA LEU A 111 4.29 8.53 29.10
C LEU A 111 4.16 7.08 29.55
N LYS A 112 3.39 6.28 28.79
CA LYS A 112 3.25 4.83 28.95
C LYS A 112 3.72 4.13 27.67
N PRO A 113 4.60 3.12 27.75
CA PRO A 113 5.07 2.41 26.56
C PRO A 113 3.90 1.93 25.69
N PHE A 114 4.01 2.12 24.38
CA PHE A 114 3.04 1.62 23.41
C PHE A 114 3.08 0.09 23.34
N VAL A 115 4.29 -0.46 23.21
CA VAL A 115 4.55 -1.90 23.35
C VAL A 115 4.90 -2.19 24.81
N GLN A 116 4.12 -3.06 25.45
CA GLN A 116 4.43 -3.57 26.78
C GLN A 116 5.38 -4.77 26.62
N ASN A 117 6.62 -4.61 27.06
CA ASN A 117 7.59 -5.69 27.14
C ASN A 117 8.02 -5.86 28.60
N ASP A 118 8.26 -7.11 29.00
CA ASP A 118 8.79 -7.44 30.33
C ASP A 118 10.24 -6.97 30.51
N GLU A 119 10.97 -6.75 29.40
CA GLU A 119 12.35 -6.25 29.40
C GLU A 119 12.43 -4.84 28.82
N ILE A 120 13.12 -3.94 29.54
CA ILE A 120 13.48 -2.61 29.03
C ILE A 120 14.59 -2.78 28.00
N ILE A 121 14.23 -2.76 26.71
CA ILE A 121 15.21 -2.89 25.63
C ILE A 121 15.96 -1.57 25.46
N ASN A 122 17.18 -1.52 25.99
CA ASN A 122 17.98 -0.29 26.08
C ASN A 122 18.81 0.01 24.80
N ARG A 123 18.87 -0.90 23.82
CA ARG A 123 19.73 -0.75 22.64
C ARG A 123 18.96 -1.01 21.36
N ARG A 124 19.12 -0.10 20.38
CA ARG A 124 18.45 -0.17 19.07
C ARG A 124 18.78 -1.45 18.31
N GLN A 125 20.05 -1.88 18.39
CA GLN A 125 20.54 -3.04 17.64
C GLN A 125 20.01 -4.38 18.13
N ASP A 126 19.44 -4.43 19.33
CA ASP A 126 18.91 -5.66 19.92
C ASP A 126 17.40 -5.82 19.63
N LEU A 127 16.79 -4.84 18.95
CA LEU A 127 15.38 -4.86 18.57
C LEU A 127 15.17 -5.64 17.27
N PRO A 128 14.09 -6.42 17.15
CA PRO A 128 13.74 -7.05 15.89
C PRO A 128 13.46 -5.98 14.83
N ASN A 129 13.79 -6.30 13.58
CA ASN A 129 13.37 -5.47 12.46
C ASN A 129 11.85 -5.46 12.37
N VAL A 130 11.30 -4.26 12.34
CA VAL A 130 9.87 -4.00 12.20
C VAL A 130 9.65 -3.25 10.91
N TYR A 131 8.55 -3.56 10.25
CA TYR A 131 8.22 -3.01 8.95
C TYR A 131 6.84 -2.34 9.02
N VAL A 132 6.66 -1.31 8.21
CA VAL A 132 5.38 -0.64 8.00
C VAL A 132 4.94 -0.85 6.56
N LEU A 133 3.63 -0.97 6.35
CA LEU A 133 3.05 -0.89 5.00
C LEU A 133 3.37 0.49 4.43
N ASN A 134 3.73 0.55 3.15
CA ASN A 134 4.13 1.80 2.50
C ASN A 134 3.16 2.24 1.38
N GLY A 135 1.97 1.63 1.27
CA GLY A 135 0.94 2.02 0.29
C GLY A 135 1.23 1.66 -1.17
N ALA A 136 2.46 1.33 -1.52
CA ALA A 136 2.90 1.34 -2.92
C ALA A 136 2.34 0.20 -3.77
N VAL A 137 2.39 -1.05 -3.27
CA VAL A 137 1.99 -2.25 -4.02
C VAL A 137 1.28 -3.25 -3.10
N TYR A 138 0.07 -3.65 -3.47
CA TYR A 138 -0.62 -4.78 -2.87
C TYR A 138 -1.00 -5.77 -3.96
N VAL A 139 -0.45 -6.98 -3.91
CA VAL A 139 -0.73 -8.09 -4.81
C VAL A 139 -1.60 -9.10 -4.08
N ALA A 140 -2.67 -9.57 -4.71
CA ALA A 140 -3.50 -10.64 -4.16
C ALA A 140 -4.06 -11.54 -5.26
N LYS A 141 -4.24 -12.82 -4.97
CA LYS A 141 -5.09 -13.69 -5.78
C LYS A 141 -6.52 -13.15 -5.74
N THR A 142 -7.18 -13.00 -6.89
CA THR A 142 -8.55 -12.44 -6.93
C THR A 142 -9.54 -13.27 -6.11
N LYS A 143 -9.40 -14.60 -6.14
CA LYS A 143 -10.16 -15.53 -5.29
C LYS A 143 -10.01 -15.21 -3.80
N PHE A 144 -8.79 -14.90 -3.36
CA PHE A 144 -8.51 -14.56 -1.98
C PHE A 144 -9.21 -13.26 -1.57
N ILE A 145 -9.19 -12.22 -2.41
CA ILE A 145 -9.90 -10.97 -2.17
C ILE A 145 -11.41 -11.20 -2.05
N ASN A 146 -11.99 -12.03 -2.92
CA ASN A 146 -13.43 -12.32 -2.87
C ASN A 146 -13.84 -13.05 -1.59
N GLU A 147 -12.99 -13.93 -1.07
CA GLU A 147 -13.26 -14.71 0.15
C GLU A 147 -12.99 -13.89 1.43
N ASN A 148 -11.89 -13.15 1.48
CA ASN A 148 -11.38 -12.54 2.72
C ASN A 148 -11.63 -11.04 2.81
N LYS A 149 -11.90 -10.37 1.68
CA LYS A 149 -12.10 -8.91 1.59
C LYS A 149 -10.97 -8.11 2.25
N SER A 150 -9.73 -8.55 2.07
CA SER A 150 -8.54 -7.92 2.66
C SER A 150 -7.30 -8.26 1.84
N PHE A 151 -6.29 -7.38 1.84
CA PHE A 151 -4.93 -7.70 1.40
C PHE A 151 -4.04 -8.25 2.52
N LEU A 152 -4.47 -8.12 3.77
CA LEU A 152 -3.69 -8.40 4.96
C LEU A 152 -4.29 -9.55 5.76
N THR A 153 -3.42 -10.50 6.10
CA THR A 153 -3.62 -11.64 7.01
C THR A 153 -2.28 -12.01 7.64
N GLU A 154 -2.30 -12.93 8.60
CA GLU A 154 -1.07 -13.46 9.25
C GLU A 154 -0.11 -14.13 8.25
N GLU A 155 -0.63 -14.61 7.11
CA GLU A 155 0.14 -15.29 6.06
C GLU A 155 0.59 -14.34 4.93
N THR A 156 0.38 -13.02 5.08
CA THR A 156 0.73 -12.05 4.04
C THR A 156 2.24 -11.90 3.89
N ALA A 157 2.73 -12.05 2.67
CA ALA A 157 4.15 -11.87 2.37
C ALA A 157 4.53 -10.39 2.30
N GLY A 158 5.63 -9.99 2.96
CA GLY A 158 6.19 -8.64 2.86
C GLY A 158 7.30 -8.54 1.81
N TYR A 159 7.15 -7.63 0.85
CA TYR A 159 8.19 -7.26 -0.11
C TYR A 159 8.86 -5.96 0.33
N ILE A 160 10.14 -6.02 0.71
CA ILE A 160 10.85 -4.87 1.26
C ILE A 160 11.25 -3.90 0.13
N MET A 161 10.80 -2.65 0.26
CA MET A 161 11.24 -1.51 -0.54
C MET A 161 12.16 -0.60 0.29
N SER A 162 13.04 0.12 -0.41
CA SER A 162 13.86 1.17 0.21
C SER A 162 13.00 2.32 0.73
N GLU A 163 13.50 3.00 1.76
CA GLU A 163 12.87 4.19 2.34
C GLU A 163 12.59 5.29 1.29
N GLU A 164 13.55 5.61 0.42
CA GLU A 164 13.37 6.60 -0.66
C GLU A 164 12.14 6.30 -1.51
N LYS A 165 11.92 5.03 -1.87
CA LYS A 165 10.81 4.63 -2.73
C LYS A 165 9.49 4.46 -1.98
N SER A 166 9.49 4.67 -0.66
CA SER A 166 8.36 4.44 0.24
C SER A 166 7.77 5.74 0.79
N VAL A 167 8.06 6.88 0.14
CA VAL A 167 7.39 8.15 0.40
C VAL A 167 5.92 8.04 -0.02
N ASP A 168 5.03 8.40 0.89
CA ASP A 168 3.58 8.47 0.72
C ASP A 168 3.14 9.94 0.85
N ILE A 169 2.36 10.43 -0.10
CA ILE A 169 1.97 11.85 -0.15
C ILE A 169 0.64 12.05 0.57
N ASP A 170 0.71 12.45 1.83
CA ASP A 170 -0.44 12.90 2.64
C ASP A 170 -0.46 14.42 2.84
N THR A 171 0.73 15.05 2.81
CA THR A 171 0.91 16.47 3.10
C THR A 171 1.75 17.15 2.03
N GLU A 172 1.67 18.49 2.00
CA GLU A 172 2.52 19.33 1.14
C GLU A 172 4.02 19.08 1.39
N MET A 173 4.41 18.75 2.63
CA MET A 173 5.80 18.46 2.95
C MET A 173 6.26 17.15 2.31
N ASP A 174 5.39 16.14 2.25
CA ASP A 174 5.68 14.86 1.59
C ASP A 174 5.88 15.07 0.09
N PHE A 175 5.10 15.97 -0.52
CA PHE A 175 5.27 16.37 -1.91
C PHE A 175 6.65 17.01 -2.15
N VAL A 176 7.08 17.95 -1.30
CA VAL A 176 8.41 18.58 -1.39
C VAL A 176 9.54 17.54 -1.23
N TYR A 177 9.41 16.60 -0.30
CA TYR A 177 10.38 15.52 -0.15
C TYR A 177 10.44 14.63 -1.39
N CYS A 178 9.29 14.28 -1.95
CA CYS A 178 9.20 13.52 -3.19
C CYS A 178 9.93 14.22 -4.34
N GLU A 179 9.70 15.53 -4.54
CA GLU A 179 10.40 16.31 -5.58
C GLU A 179 11.93 16.28 -5.40
N CYS A 180 12.41 16.36 -4.17
CA CYS A 180 13.84 16.28 -3.86
C CYS A 180 14.46 14.93 -4.30
N PHE A 181 13.73 13.82 -4.14
CA PHE A 181 14.19 12.51 -4.59
C PHE A 181 14.16 12.38 -6.11
N ILE A 182 13.12 12.90 -6.76
CA ILE A 182 13.02 12.91 -8.24
C ILE A 182 14.19 13.70 -8.86
N ALA A 183 14.51 14.86 -8.31
CA ALA A 183 15.58 15.73 -8.83
C ALA A 183 17.00 15.15 -8.71
N ARG A 184 17.18 14.07 -7.92
CA ARG A 184 18.47 13.39 -7.74
C ARG A 184 18.68 12.21 -8.69
N ARG A 185 17.66 11.84 -9.48
CA ARG A 185 17.71 10.76 -10.47
C ARG A 185 18.13 11.27 -11.83
#